data_AF-A0A529ME47-F1
#
_entry.id   AF-A0A529ME47-F1
#
_cell.length_a   1.000
_cell.length_b   1.000
_cell.length_c   1.000
_cell.angle_alpha   90.00
_cell.angle_beta   90.00
_cell.angle_gamma   90.00
#
_symmetry.space_group_name_H-M   'P 1'
#
loop_
_entity.id
_entity.type
_entity.pdbx_description
1 polymer ?
#
loop_
_entity_poly.entity_id
_entity_poly.type
_entity_poly.pdbx_seq_one_letter_code
_entity_poly.pdbx_strand_id
1 'polypeptide(L)'
;MRRQFLTSTTALVLLLGAGHAYAGMDEAKAFLDKEIGDLSTLSRADQEKEMQWFIDAAKPFAGMDIKVVSETIATHSYESQVLAPAFSAITGIKVTHDTIQEGDVVEKIQTQMQTGQNLYDGWVNDSDLIGTHWRYQQVRNLTDWMAGDGKDVTNPNLDLKDFIG
;
A
#
# COMPACT_ATOMS: atom_id res chain seq x y z
N MET A 1 48.84 35.87 -8.90
CA MET A 1 47.48 36.30 -8.47
C MET A 1 46.63 35.05 -8.28
N ARG A 2 46.36 34.67 -7.03
CA ARG A 2 45.49 33.55 -6.63
C ARG A 2 44.05 34.05 -6.56
N ARG A 3 43.13 33.50 -7.36
CA ARG A 3 41.68 33.66 -7.19
C ARG A 3 40.92 32.54 -7.90
N GLN A 4 40.84 31.36 -7.30
CA GLN A 4 39.83 30.35 -7.65
C GLN A 4 39.62 29.37 -6.48
N PHE A 5 39.00 29.82 -5.40
CA PHE A 5 38.40 28.93 -4.40
C PHE A 5 37.37 29.75 -3.65
N LEU A 6 36.09 29.72 -4.06
CA LEU A 6 34.95 30.17 -3.22
C LEU A 6 33.55 29.89 -3.82
N THR A 7 33.42 29.09 -4.88
CA THR A 7 32.11 28.85 -5.52
C THR A 7 31.65 27.39 -5.51
N SER A 8 32.12 26.55 -4.58
CA SER A 8 31.77 25.11 -4.55
C SER A 8 30.99 24.63 -3.33
N THR A 9 30.81 25.45 -2.28
CA THR A 9 30.17 24.99 -1.04
C THR A 9 28.64 25.19 -0.99
N THR A 10 28.06 26.07 -1.80
CA THR A 10 26.61 26.38 -1.71
C THR A 10 25.72 25.35 -2.43
N ALA A 11 26.25 24.59 -3.40
CA ALA A 11 25.47 23.60 -4.14
C ALA A 11 25.24 22.28 -3.36
N LEU A 12 26.08 21.97 -2.35
CA LEU A 12 25.97 20.72 -1.59
C LEU A 12 24.85 20.77 -0.52
N VAL A 13 24.44 21.97 -0.08
CA VAL A 13 23.42 22.15 0.96
C VAL A 13 21.98 22.03 0.40
N LEU A 14 21.79 22.34 -0.89
CA LEU A 14 20.48 22.21 -1.56
C LEU A 14 20.08 20.76 -1.87
N LEU A 15 21.03 19.82 -1.89
CA LEU A 15 20.75 18.38 -2.11
C LEU A 15 20.34 17.64 -0.83
N LEU A 16 20.51 18.24 0.35
CA LEU A 16 20.06 17.68 1.64
C LEU A 16 18.65 18.15 2.04
N GLY A 17 18.08 19.11 1.29
CA GLY A 17 16.78 19.74 1.60
C GLY A 17 15.65 19.42 0.61
N ALA A 18 15.90 18.58 -0.40
CA ALA A 18 14.81 18.00 -1.20
C ALA A 18 14.07 17.01 -0.29
N GLY A 19 12.97 17.49 0.28
CA GLY A 19 12.24 16.87 1.36
C GLY A 19 12.02 15.38 1.14
N HIS A 20 12.48 14.60 2.10
CA HIS A 20 11.71 13.42 2.45
C HIS A 20 10.38 14.02 2.91
N ALA A 21 9.32 13.93 2.09
CA ALA A 21 7.98 14.02 2.64
C ALA A 21 7.95 12.94 3.72
N TYR A 22 8.02 13.36 4.98
CA TYR A 22 8.15 12.44 6.08
C TYR A 22 6.80 11.77 6.19
N ALA A 23 6.72 10.52 5.74
CA ALA A 23 5.48 9.78 5.83
C ALA A 23 4.91 9.85 7.25
N GLY A 24 3.64 10.25 7.37
CA GLY A 24 3.05 10.45 8.67
C GLY A 24 1.69 11.13 8.68
N MET A 25 1.42 11.76 9.82
CA MET A 25 0.08 12.27 10.14
C MET A 25 -0.33 13.49 9.31
N ASP A 26 0.62 14.23 8.73
CA ASP A 26 0.30 15.39 7.89
C ASP A 26 -0.27 14.91 6.53
N GLU A 27 0.36 13.91 5.92
CA GLU A 27 -0.13 13.21 4.73
C GLU A 27 -1.46 12.52 5.01
N ALA A 28 -1.59 11.90 6.19
CA ALA A 28 -2.83 11.23 6.58
C ALA A 28 -3.99 12.21 6.74
N LYS A 29 -3.77 13.35 7.41
CA LYS A 29 -4.79 14.40 7.53
C LYS A 29 -5.18 14.98 6.18
N ALA A 30 -4.21 15.22 5.31
CA ALA A 30 -4.48 15.69 3.95
C ALA A 30 -5.31 14.69 3.13
N PHE A 31 -5.01 13.38 3.24
CA PHE A 31 -5.81 12.32 2.63
C PHE A 31 -7.24 12.31 3.19
N LEU A 32 -7.39 12.32 4.53
CA LEU A 32 -8.70 12.34 5.16
C LEU A 32 -9.53 13.55 4.74
N ASP A 33 -8.93 14.75 4.68
CA ASP A 33 -9.64 15.98 4.30
C ASP A 33 -10.09 15.96 2.83
N LYS A 34 -9.30 15.36 1.95
CA LYS A 34 -9.53 15.36 0.51
C LYS A 34 -10.43 14.23 0.03
N GLU A 35 -10.23 13.01 0.54
CA GLU A 35 -10.82 11.79 -0.01
C GLU A 35 -11.92 11.20 0.88
N ILE A 36 -11.85 11.40 2.21
CA ILE A 36 -12.78 10.77 3.15
C ILE A 36 -13.84 11.77 3.63
N GLY A 37 -13.42 12.86 4.28
CA GLY A 37 -14.31 13.91 4.78
C GLY A 37 -15.53 13.36 5.53
N ASP A 38 -16.72 13.75 5.03
CA ASP A 38 -18.02 13.38 5.58
C ASP A 38 -18.54 12.00 5.12
N LEU A 39 -17.75 11.24 4.35
CA LEU A 39 -18.14 9.89 3.85
C LEU A 39 -17.95 8.79 4.90
N SER A 40 -17.26 9.07 6.01
CA SER A 40 -17.00 8.11 7.08
C SER A 40 -17.99 8.27 8.23
N THR A 41 -18.37 7.15 8.84
CA THR A 41 -19.14 7.11 10.08
C THR A 41 -18.30 7.38 11.32
N LEU A 42 -16.97 7.34 11.20
CA LEU A 42 -16.04 7.62 12.29
C LEU A 42 -15.97 9.13 12.55
N SER A 43 -15.87 9.48 13.83
CA SER A 43 -15.52 10.85 14.21
C SER A 43 -14.14 11.21 13.66
N ARG A 44 -13.87 12.50 13.41
CA ARG A 44 -12.55 12.93 12.94
C ARG A 44 -11.41 12.45 13.86
N ALA A 45 -11.63 12.48 15.17
CA ALA A 45 -10.63 12.01 16.13
C ALA A 45 -10.36 10.49 15.99
N ASP A 46 -11.37 9.70 15.63
CA ASP A 46 -11.20 8.26 15.43
C ASP A 46 -10.59 7.93 14.07
N GLN A 47 -10.91 8.71 13.02
CA GLN A 47 -10.20 8.64 11.74
C GLN A 47 -8.69 8.88 11.91
N GLU A 48 -8.30 9.92 12.65
CA GLU A 48 -6.89 10.22 12.90
C GLU A 48 -6.19 9.15 13.75
N LYS A 49 -6.89 8.55 14.72
CA LYS A 49 -6.35 7.40 15.48
C LYS A 49 -6.10 6.19 14.59
N GLU A 50 -7.00 5.92 13.65
CA GLU A 50 -6.82 4.83 12.70
C GLU A 50 -5.63 5.10 11.75
N MET A 51 -5.49 6.33 11.27
CA MET A 51 -4.31 6.71 10.48
C MET A 51 -3.00 6.58 11.27
N GLN A 52 -3.01 6.98 12.55
CA GLN A 52 -1.86 6.80 13.44
C GLN A 52 -1.53 5.31 13.61
N TRP A 53 -2.54 4.43 13.66
CA TRP A 53 -2.32 2.99 13.69
C TRP A 53 -1.61 2.49 12.42
N PHE A 54 -2.02 2.93 11.23
CA PHE A 54 -1.32 2.56 9.98
C PHE A 54 0.15 2.99 9.98
N ILE A 55 0.43 4.22 10.43
CA ILE A 55 1.79 4.76 10.54
C ILE A 55 2.63 3.92 11.50
N ASP A 56 2.08 3.58 12.67
CA ASP A 56 2.79 2.82 13.68
C ASP A 56 3.04 1.37 13.26
N ALA A 57 2.03 0.72 12.68
CA ALA A 57 2.12 -0.64 12.16
C ALA A 57 3.11 -0.76 10.99
N ALA A 58 3.30 0.31 10.21
CA ALA A 58 4.21 0.33 9.08
C ALA A 58 5.70 0.44 9.47
N LYS A 59 6.02 0.91 10.68
CA LYS A 59 7.41 1.19 11.11
C LYS A 59 8.40 0.03 10.87
N PRO A 60 8.07 -1.24 11.14
CA PRO A 60 8.98 -2.37 10.89
C PRO A 60 9.27 -2.61 9.40
N PHE A 61 8.46 -2.07 8.51
CA PHE A 61 8.50 -2.29 7.06
C PHE A 61 9.05 -1.09 6.29
N ALA A 62 9.70 -0.15 6.98
CA ALA A 62 10.32 1.00 6.35
C ALA A 62 11.30 0.59 5.23
N GLY A 63 11.14 1.18 4.05
CA GLY A 63 11.96 0.86 2.88
C GLY A 63 11.48 -0.36 2.06
N MET A 64 10.36 -0.98 2.43
CA MET A 64 9.72 -2.02 1.62
C MET A 64 9.17 -1.42 0.31
N ASP A 65 9.29 -2.18 -0.77
CA ASP A 65 8.70 -1.89 -2.08
C ASP A 65 7.78 -3.06 -2.42
N ILE A 66 6.49 -2.77 -2.57
CA ILE A 66 5.41 -3.74 -2.78
C ILE A 66 4.84 -3.52 -4.17
N LYS A 67 4.71 -4.60 -4.93
CA LYS A 67 4.08 -4.58 -6.24
C LYS A 67 2.72 -5.29 -6.21
N VAL A 68 1.67 -4.57 -6.56
CA VAL A 68 0.28 -5.07 -6.65
C VAL A 68 -0.19 -4.97 -8.10
N VAL A 69 -1.05 -5.89 -8.53
CA VAL A 69 -1.70 -5.83 -9.84
C VAL A 69 -3.18 -6.17 -9.78
N SER A 70 -3.94 -5.52 -10.64
CA SER A 70 -5.38 -5.74 -10.81
C SER A 70 -5.83 -5.50 -12.26
N GLU A 71 -7.09 -5.77 -12.53
CA GLU A 71 -7.73 -5.39 -13.81
C GLU A 71 -7.84 -3.85 -13.94
N THR A 72 -7.93 -3.37 -15.18
CA THR A 72 -8.25 -1.98 -15.52
C THR A 72 -9.76 -1.72 -15.45
N ILE A 73 -10.27 -1.50 -14.25
CA ILE A 73 -11.65 -1.01 -14.01
C ILE A 73 -11.62 0.28 -13.18
N ALA A 74 -12.78 0.94 -13.05
CA ALA A 74 -12.88 2.22 -12.33
C ALA A 74 -12.42 2.11 -10.86
N THR A 75 -12.81 1.04 -10.16
CA THR A 75 -12.42 0.79 -8.77
C THR A 75 -10.90 0.69 -8.63
N HIS A 76 -10.26 -0.12 -9.47
CA HIS A 76 -8.81 -0.30 -9.45
C HIS A 76 -8.03 0.93 -9.95
N SER A 77 -8.65 1.74 -10.80
CA SER A 77 -8.10 3.05 -11.16
C SER A 77 -8.06 3.99 -9.96
N TYR A 78 -9.09 3.98 -9.11
CA TYR A 78 -9.10 4.72 -7.86
C TYR A 78 -8.07 4.18 -6.86
N GLU A 79 -8.00 2.86 -6.68
CA GLU A 79 -7.01 2.22 -5.80
C GLU A 79 -5.58 2.58 -6.23
N SER A 80 -5.26 2.45 -7.52
CA SER A 80 -3.90 2.69 -8.03
C SER A 80 -3.51 4.17 -8.05
N GLN A 81 -4.45 5.09 -8.32
CA GLN A 81 -4.15 6.51 -8.48
C GLN A 81 -4.36 7.32 -7.19
N VAL A 82 -5.12 6.81 -6.23
CA VAL A 82 -5.46 7.51 -4.99
C VAL A 82 -4.98 6.74 -3.77
N LEU A 83 -5.44 5.50 -3.59
CA LEU A 83 -5.19 4.77 -2.33
C LEU A 83 -3.73 4.30 -2.20
N ALA A 84 -3.12 3.75 -3.26
CA ALA A 84 -1.72 3.31 -3.22
C ALA A 84 -0.73 4.48 -3.00
N PRO A 85 -0.88 5.64 -3.70
CA PRO A 85 -0.09 6.83 -3.39
C PRO A 85 -0.33 7.37 -1.98
N ALA A 86 -1.57 7.39 -1.51
CA ALA A 86 -1.90 7.84 -0.15
C ALA A 86 -1.27 6.92 0.91
N PHE A 87 -1.42 5.60 0.78
CA PHE A 87 -0.79 4.64 1.67
C PHE A 87 0.72 4.81 1.66
N SER A 88 1.33 4.99 0.49
CA SER A 88 2.78 5.20 0.39
C SER A 88 3.22 6.50 1.09
N ALA A 89 2.46 7.58 0.90
CA ALA A 89 2.71 8.86 1.54
C ALA A 89 2.50 8.80 3.06
N ILE A 90 1.54 8.02 3.56
CA ILE A 90 1.23 7.91 4.99
C ILE A 90 2.24 7.00 5.71
N THR A 91 2.62 5.88 5.10
CA THR A 91 3.38 4.82 5.77
C THR A 91 4.87 4.82 5.43
N GLY A 92 5.25 5.40 4.30
CA GLY A 92 6.61 5.33 3.75
C GLY A 92 6.94 4.00 3.06
N ILE A 93 5.99 3.05 3.01
CA ILE A 93 6.10 1.83 2.21
C ILE A 93 5.83 2.21 0.76
N LYS A 94 6.71 1.85 -0.17
CA LYS A 94 6.46 2.14 -1.58
C LYS A 94 5.50 1.10 -2.16
N VAL A 95 4.36 1.55 -2.68
CA VAL A 95 3.39 0.68 -3.34
C VAL A 95 3.30 1.05 -4.82
N THR A 96 3.59 0.07 -5.67
CA THR A 96 3.34 0.15 -7.12
C THR A 96 2.10 -0.68 -7.42
N HIS A 97 1.02 -0.04 -7.86
CA HIS A 97 -0.22 -0.73 -8.26
C HIS A 97 -0.39 -0.64 -9.77
N ASP A 98 -0.11 -1.75 -10.46
CA ASP A 98 -0.30 -1.88 -11.90
C ASP A 98 -1.77 -2.25 -12.22
N THR A 99 -2.36 -1.58 -13.21
CA THR A 99 -3.64 -2.01 -13.80
C THR A 99 -3.40 -2.52 -15.21
N ILE A 100 -3.85 -3.74 -15.50
CA ILE A 100 -3.69 -4.39 -16.81
C ILE A 100 -5.03 -4.99 -17.28
N GLN A 101 -5.10 -5.59 -18.47
CA GLN A 101 -6.33 -6.26 -18.90
C GLN A 101 -6.53 -7.56 -18.10
N GLU A 102 -7.78 -7.96 -17.87
CA GLU A 102 -8.12 -9.13 -17.05
C GLU A 102 -7.40 -10.40 -17.52
N GLY A 103 -7.38 -10.64 -18.83
CA GLY A 103 -6.67 -11.78 -19.42
C GLY A 103 -5.18 -11.80 -19.06
N ASP A 104 -4.52 -10.63 -19.01
CA ASP A 104 -3.12 -10.51 -18.64
C ASP A 104 -2.91 -10.76 -17.13
N VAL A 105 -3.88 -10.36 -16.27
CA VAL A 105 -3.87 -10.70 -14.84
C VAL A 105 -3.88 -12.21 -14.67
N VAL A 106 -4.82 -12.90 -15.33
CA VAL A 106 -4.98 -14.36 -15.25
C VAL A 106 -3.72 -15.08 -15.75
N GLU A 107 -3.14 -14.66 -16.89
CA GLU A 107 -1.91 -15.25 -17.42
C GLU A 107 -0.74 -15.12 -16.45
N LYS A 108 -0.58 -13.94 -15.83
CA LYS A 108 0.50 -13.69 -14.86
C LYS A 108 0.30 -14.46 -13.55
N ILE A 109 -0.93 -14.57 -13.05
CA ILE A 109 -1.26 -15.42 -11.89
C ILE A 109 -0.83 -16.85 -12.18
N GLN A 110 -1.25 -17.41 -13.31
CA GLN A 110 -0.90 -18.78 -13.70
C GLN A 110 0.60 -18.96 -13.84
N THR A 111 1.30 -17.98 -14.42
CA THR A 111 2.76 -18.00 -14.54
C THR A 111 3.45 -18.04 -13.17
N GLN A 112 3.07 -17.17 -12.23
CA GLN A 112 3.63 -17.17 -10.87
C GLN A 112 3.34 -18.49 -10.15
N MET A 113 2.13 -19.05 -10.28
CA MET A 113 1.76 -20.33 -9.66
C MET A 113 2.55 -21.52 -10.23
N GLN A 114 2.76 -21.56 -11.54
CA GLN A 114 3.45 -22.68 -12.20
C GLN A 114 4.96 -22.62 -12.02
N THR A 115 5.54 -21.41 -12.04
CA THR A 115 6.99 -21.21 -11.97
C THR A 115 7.52 -21.02 -10.56
N GLY A 116 6.67 -20.57 -9.63
CA GLY A 116 7.08 -20.11 -8.29
C GLY A 116 7.84 -18.78 -8.31
N GLN A 117 8.01 -18.14 -9.47
CA GLN A 117 8.65 -16.83 -9.56
C GLN A 117 7.69 -15.75 -9.07
N ASN A 118 8.17 -14.91 -8.14
CA ASN A 118 7.41 -13.73 -7.72
C ASN A 118 7.40 -12.66 -8.82
N LEU A 119 6.24 -12.41 -9.39
CA LEU A 119 5.93 -11.34 -10.34
C LEU A 119 5.30 -10.14 -9.64
N TYR A 120 4.40 -10.42 -8.69
CA TYR A 120 3.71 -9.43 -7.84
C TYR A 120 3.48 -9.99 -6.44
N ASP A 121 3.56 -9.11 -5.45
CA ASP A 121 3.37 -9.40 -4.02
C ASP A 121 1.89 -9.43 -3.64
N GLY A 122 1.05 -8.70 -4.38
CA GLY A 122 -0.40 -8.64 -4.18
C GLY A 122 -1.19 -8.71 -5.48
N TRP A 123 -2.38 -9.31 -5.40
CA TRP A 123 -3.25 -9.55 -6.54
C TRP A 123 -4.69 -9.18 -6.18
N VAL A 124 -5.37 -8.49 -7.09
CA VAL A 124 -6.84 -8.33 -7.05
C VAL A 124 -7.41 -8.94 -8.32
N ASN A 125 -8.16 -10.02 -8.16
CA ASN A 125 -8.76 -10.76 -9.27
C ASN A 125 -10.19 -11.20 -8.91
N ASP A 126 -10.96 -11.55 -9.94
CA ASP A 126 -12.36 -11.92 -9.80
C ASP A 126 -12.58 -13.13 -8.89
N SER A 127 -13.70 -13.10 -8.19
CA SER A 127 -14.04 -14.09 -7.16
C SER A 127 -14.24 -15.50 -7.71
N ASP A 128 -14.50 -15.67 -9.01
CA ASP A 128 -14.63 -16.98 -9.65
C ASP A 128 -13.31 -17.78 -9.67
N LEU A 129 -12.15 -17.10 -9.55
CA LEU A 129 -10.85 -17.74 -9.37
C LEU A 129 -10.63 -18.31 -7.96
N ILE A 130 -11.51 -18.08 -6.97
CA ILE A 130 -11.31 -18.58 -5.60
C ILE A 130 -11.12 -20.10 -5.56
N GLY A 131 -11.88 -20.83 -6.38
CA GLY A 131 -11.77 -22.28 -6.49
C GLY A 131 -10.46 -22.72 -7.14
N THR A 132 -9.86 -21.90 -7.99
CA THR A 132 -8.52 -22.14 -8.57
C THR A 132 -7.48 -21.97 -7.47
N HIS A 133 -7.48 -20.83 -6.78
CA HIS A 133 -6.55 -20.54 -5.69
C HIS A 133 -6.56 -21.64 -4.61
N TRP A 134 -7.74 -22.12 -4.23
CA TRP A 134 -7.88 -23.22 -3.27
C TRP A 134 -7.26 -24.53 -3.77
N ARG A 135 -7.58 -24.96 -5.00
CA ARG A 135 -7.09 -26.21 -5.58
C ARG A 135 -5.56 -26.25 -5.72
N TYR A 136 -4.95 -25.10 -6.01
CA TYR A 136 -3.50 -24.97 -6.14
C TYR A 136 -2.81 -24.61 -4.81
N GLN A 137 -3.53 -24.62 -3.68
CA GLN A 137 -3.02 -24.29 -2.36
C GLN A 137 -2.35 -22.90 -2.28
N GLN A 138 -2.87 -21.95 -3.05
CA GLN A 138 -2.39 -20.56 -3.12
C GLN A 138 -3.20 -19.59 -2.26
N VAL A 139 -4.20 -20.09 -1.53
CA VAL A 139 -4.95 -19.29 -0.55
C VAL A 139 -4.17 -19.08 0.74
N ARG A 140 -4.50 -18.02 1.47
CA ARG A 140 -4.09 -17.81 2.87
C ARG A 140 -5.35 -17.74 3.72
N ASN A 141 -5.41 -18.52 4.81
CA ASN A 141 -6.49 -18.41 5.77
C ASN A 141 -6.27 -17.15 6.61
N LEU A 142 -7.12 -16.13 6.43
CA LEU A 142 -6.99 -14.87 7.17
C LEU A 142 -7.24 -15.04 8.66
N THR A 143 -8.07 -16.00 9.10
CA THR A 143 -8.27 -16.27 10.54
C THR A 143 -6.98 -16.74 11.20
N ASP A 144 -6.32 -17.73 10.60
CA ASP A 144 -5.05 -18.26 11.11
C ASP A 144 -3.92 -17.22 10.97
N TRP A 145 -3.91 -16.47 9.87
CA TRP A 145 -2.91 -15.43 9.62
C TRP A 145 -3.01 -14.29 10.64
N MET A 146 -4.21 -13.75 10.89
CA MET A 146 -4.42 -12.70 11.89
C MET A 146 -4.12 -13.18 13.32
N ALA A 147 -4.32 -14.47 13.61
CA ALA A 147 -3.94 -15.06 14.89
C ALA A 147 -2.41 -15.31 15.02
N GLY A 148 -1.74 -15.52 13.88
CA GLY A 148 -0.30 -15.79 13.77
C GLY A 148 0.49 -14.59 13.25
N ASP A 149 1.10 -14.75 12.07
CA ASP A 149 2.08 -13.80 11.50
C ASP A 149 1.51 -12.38 11.28
N GLY A 150 0.21 -12.27 11.03
CA GLY A 150 -0.49 -11.00 10.80
C GLY A 150 -0.93 -10.28 12.08
N LYS A 151 -0.71 -10.86 13.26
CA LYS A 151 -1.24 -10.35 14.53
C LYS A 151 -0.86 -8.89 14.81
N ASP A 152 0.41 -8.56 14.60
CA ASP A 152 0.92 -7.20 14.89
C ASP A 152 0.49 -6.16 13.84
N VAL A 153 -0.07 -6.62 12.71
CA VAL A 153 -0.56 -5.80 11.59
C VAL A 153 -2.05 -5.99 11.31
N THR A 154 -2.80 -6.59 12.25
CA THR A 154 -4.25 -6.71 12.18
C THR A 154 -4.88 -5.48 12.83
N ASN A 155 -5.59 -4.66 12.04
CA ASN A 155 -6.24 -3.45 12.54
C ASN A 155 -7.29 -3.82 13.60
N PRO A 156 -7.14 -3.40 14.87
CA PRO A 156 -8.09 -3.74 15.93
C PRO A 156 -9.48 -3.10 15.73
N ASN A 157 -9.59 -2.09 14.86
CA ASN A 157 -10.85 -1.45 14.51
C ASN A 157 -11.57 -2.14 13.33
N LEU A 158 -10.97 -3.18 12.73
CA LEU A 158 -11.59 -3.94 11.66
C LEU A 158 -12.74 -4.79 12.22
N ASP A 159 -13.98 -4.49 11.84
CA ASP A 159 -15.12 -5.33 12.21
C ASP A 159 -15.18 -6.56 11.30
N LEU A 160 -14.56 -7.65 11.74
CA LEU A 160 -14.55 -8.91 11.00
C LEU A 160 -15.94 -9.48 10.73
N LYS A 161 -16.98 -9.06 11.46
CA LYS A 161 -18.35 -9.52 11.23
C LYS A 161 -19.01 -8.87 10.02
N ASP A 162 -18.46 -7.76 9.54
CA ASP A 162 -18.96 -7.07 8.34
C ASP A 162 -18.50 -7.75 7.04
N PHE A 163 -17.52 -8.65 7.12
CA PHE A 163 -16.99 -9.36 5.96
C PHE A 163 -17.74 -10.67 5.72
N ILE A 164 -17.99 -10.97 4.45
CA ILE A 164 -18.52 -12.26 4.01
C ILE A 164 -17.33 -13.13 3.62
N GLY A 165 -17.11 -14.23 4.35
CA GLY A 165 -16.01 -15.18 4.11
C GLY A 165 -16.04 -16.36 5.08
#